data_AF-A0A2R6HAL7-F1
#
_entry.id   AF-A0A2R6HAL7-F1
#
_cell.length_a   1.000
_cell.length_b   1.000
_cell.length_c   1.000
_cell.angle_alpha   90.00
_cell.angle_beta   90.00
_cell.angle_gamma   90.00
#
_symmetry.space_group_name_H-M   'P 1'
#
loop_
_entity.id
_entity.type
_entity.pdbx_description
1 polymer ?
#
loop_
_entity_poly.entity_id
_entity_poly.type
_entity_poly.pdbx_seq_one_letter_code
_entity_poly.pdbx_strand_id
1 'polypeptide(L)'
;MESGLTVVDPIERHRYPLDTSGTVSPEPAATEEFHFPVDAAVKVRTAAVTLPNVVLTYVREGSETETGAIRAEVADFAFETLPRGTYTIELNATVKLYLRVEAPVQITTDLETGGMDIGFDEPTEVVVGARSYHNQPAGTVTTPDDPADVMRAVSAFGSALKTTNAERSYPTLRGHPPTVECGEELRVPEHLAPP
;
A
#
# COMPACT_ATOMS: atom_id res chain seq x y z
N MET A 1 2.13 -5.35 -28.02
CA MET A 1 2.61 -4.30 -27.11
C MET A 1 1.94 -4.59 -25.79
N GLU A 2 2.70 -4.89 -24.75
CA GLU A 2 2.13 -5.02 -23.39
C GLU A 2 1.55 -3.65 -23.01
N SER A 3 0.27 -3.63 -22.66
CA SER A 3 -0.49 -2.43 -22.34
C SER A 3 -0.69 -2.44 -20.84
N GLY A 4 -0.06 -1.54 -20.10
CA GLY A 4 -0.18 -1.59 -18.65
C GLY A 4 0.91 -0.87 -17.89
N LEU A 5 0.97 -1.18 -16.61
CA LEU A 5 1.93 -0.71 -15.63
C LEU A 5 2.58 -1.93 -14.99
N THR A 6 3.82 -1.80 -14.52
CA THR A 6 4.43 -2.81 -13.66
C THR A 6 4.91 -2.14 -12.40
N VAL A 7 4.35 -2.57 -11.27
CA VAL A 7 4.83 -2.16 -9.96
C VAL A 7 6.04 -3.00 -9.60
N VAL A 8 7.12 -2.34 -9.19
CA VAL A 8 8.38 -2.99 -8.84
C VAL A 8 8.69 -2.70 -7.38
N ASP A 9 8.77 -3.75 -6.58
CA ASP A 9 9.31 -3.71 -5.23
C ASP A 9 10.77 -4.21 -5.28
N PRO A 10 11.77 -3.32 -5.28
CA PRO A 10 13.17 -3.73 -5.34
C PRO A 10 13.66 -4.35 -4.03
N ILE A 11 12.97 -4.11 -2.90
CA ILE A 11 13.38 -4.56 -1.57
C ILE A 11 13.09 -6.05 -1.43
N GLU A 12 11.84 -6.45 -1.70
CA GLU A 12 11.42 -7.86 -1.68
C GLU A 12 11.58 -8.54 -3.05
N ARG A 13 12.09 -7.81 -4.05
CA ARG A 13 12.34 -8.26 -5.43
C ARG A 13 11.08 -8.76 -6.13
N HIS A 14 9.93 -8.18 -5.82
CA HIS A 14 8.67 -8.48 -6.47
C HIS A 14 8.42 -7.57 -7.68
N ARG A 15 7.74 -8.12 -8.67
CA ARG A 15 7.14 -7.38 -9.78
C ARG A 15 5.69 -7.79 -9.87
N TYR A 16 4.81 -6.81 -9.97
CA TYR A 16 3.38 -7.05 -10.12
C TYR A 16 2.85 -6.26 -11.33
N PRO A 17 2.55 -6.94 -12.45
CA PRO A 17 1.98 -6.29 -13.61
C PRO A 17 0.51 -5.93 -13.33
N LEU A 18 0.09 -4.79 -13.88
CA LEU A 18 -1.28 -4.33 -13.93
C LEU A 18 -1.58 -4.00 -15.38
N ASP A 19 -2.42 -4.79 -16.03
CA ASP A 19 -2.84 -4.51 -17.40
C ASP A 19 -3.87 -3.39 -17.42
N THR A 20 -3.88 -2.62 -18.50
CA THR A 20 -4.83 -1.53 -18.71
C THR A 20 -5.55 -1.70 -20.04
N SER A 21 -6.73 -1.10 -20.20
CA SER A 21 -7.57 -1.24 -21.42
C SER A 21 -6.90 -0.73 -22.71
N GLY A 22 -5.75 -0.06 -22.59
CA GLY A 22 -4.87 0.34 -23.68
C GLY A 22 -3.52 0.80 -23.14
N THR A 23 -2.64 1.31 -24.01
CA THR A 23 -1.35 1.85 -23.58
C THR A 23 -1.55 3.10 -22.73
N VAL A 24 -0.89 3.15 -21.57
CA VAL A 24 -0.92 4.29 -20.64
C VAL A 24 0.47 4.90 -20.48
N SER A 25 0.51 6.18 -20.15
CA SER A 25 1.73 6.88 -19.75
C SER A 25 1.56 7.31 -18.29
N PRO A 26 2.20 6.64 -17.32
CA PRO A 26 2.10 7.03 -15.92
C PRO A 26 2.70 8.40 -15.68
N GLU A 27 1.96 9.27 -15.00
CA GLU A 27 2.46 10.53 -14.47
C GLU A 27 2.66 10.40 -12.95
N PRO A 28 3.70 10.99 -12.35
CA PRO A 28 3.83 11.02 -10.89
C PRO A 28 2.59 11.63 -10.21
N ALA A 29 2.20 11.05 -9.07
CA ALA A 29 1.11 11.53 -8.23
C ALA A 29 1.60 11.70 -6.78
N ALA A 30 0.85 12.45 -5.97
CA ALA A 30 1.20 12.68 -4.58
C ALA A 30 0.85 11.45 -3.72
N THR A 31 1.75 11.03 -2.85
CA THR A 31 1.51 9.89 -1.94
C THR A 31 0.50 10.22 -0.85
N GLU A 32 0.33 11.51 -0.57
CA GLU A 32 -0.58 12.08 0.43
C GLU A 32 -2.05 11.98 0.01
N GLU A 33 -2.34 11.65 -1.25
CA GLU A 33 -3.70 11.38 -1.73
C GLU A 33 -4.30 10.09 -1.12
N PHE A 34 -3.47 9.24 -0.52
CA PHE A 34 -3.89 8.01 0.13
C PHE A 34 -3.98 8.18 1.65
N HIS A 35 -5.11 7.74 2.21
CA HIS A 35 -5.25 7.62 3.67
C HIS A 35 -4.24 6.65 4.28
N PHE A 36 -3.97 5.55 3.58
CA PHE A 36 -2.95 4.58 3.96
C PHE A 36 -1.61 4.93 3.32
N PRO A 37 -0.51 4.89 4.06
CA PRO A 37 0.79 5.28 3.54
C PRO A 37 1.23 4.37 2.39
N VAL A 38 1.68 5.00 1.31
CA VAL A 38 2.30 4.40 0.13
C VAL A 38 3.70 4.99 -0.08
N ASP A 39 4.61 4.22 -0.68
CA ASP A 39 6.00 4.64 -0.93
C ASP A 39 6.12 5.41 -2.26
N ALA A 40 5.27 5.11 -3.23
CA ALA A 40 5.22 5.76 -4.53
C ALA A 40 3.81 5.76 -5.09
N ALA A 41 3.48 6.79 -5.88
CA ALA A 41 2.20 6.91 -6.56
C ALA A 41 2.36 7.43 -7.99
N VAL A 42 1.52 6.91 -8.89
CA VAL A 42 1.37 7.41 -10.26
C VAL A 42 -0.10 7.51 -10.63
N LYS A 43 -0.45 8.37 -11.57
CA LYS A 43 -1.78 8.46 -12.16
C LYS A 43 -1.75 8.02 -13.61
N VAL A 44 -2.81 7.33 -14.01
CA VAL A 44 -3.07 6.91 -15.40
C VAL A 44 -4.53 7.13 -15.74
N ARG A 45 -4.82 7.25 -17.03
CA ARG A 45 -6.19 7.25 -17.53
C ARG A 45 -6.50 5.93 -18.24
N THR A 46 -7.44 5.14 -17.73
CA THR A 46 -7.80 3.82 -18.26
C THR A 46 -9.27 3.50 -17.99
N ALA A 47 -9.88 2.62 -18.78
CA ALA A 47 -11.24 2.13 -18.53
C ALA A 47 -11.27 0.87 -17.66
N ALA A 48 -10.13 0.21 -17.48
CA ALA A 48 -9.99 -0.95 -16.60
C ALA A 48 -8.56 -1.09 -16.08
N VAL A 49 -8.43 -1.72 -14.91
CA VAL A 49 -7.17 -2.24 -14.36
C VAL A 49 -7.35 -3.73 -14.12
N THR A 50 -6.56 -4.55 -14.81
CA THR A 50 -6.65 -6.01 -14.71
C THR A 50 -5.42 -6.56 -14.00
N LEU A 51 -5.66 -7.40 -12.99
CA LEU A 51 -4.65 -8.07 -12.20
C LEU A 51 -4.47 -9.50 -12.71
N PRO A 52 -3.23 -10.05 -12.71
CA PRO A 52 -2.94 -11.39 -13.21
C PRO A 52 -3.53 -12.52 -12.36
N ASN A 53 -4.00 -12.22 -11.14
CA ASN A 53 -4.61 -13.18 -10.23
C ASN A 53 -5.63 -12.49 -9.33
N VAL A 54 -6.60 -13.24 -8.82
CA VAL A 54 -7.49 -12.78 -7.76
C VAL A 54 -6.68 -12.49 -6.50
N VAL A 55 -6.92 -11.33 -5.89
CA VAL A 55 -6.31 -10.91 -4.62
C VAL A 55 -7.39 -10.45 -3.66
N LEU A 56 -7.13 -10.59 -2.36
CA LEU A 56 -8.02 -10.07 -1.33
C LEU A 56 -8.12 -8.55 -1.46
N THR A 57 -9.33 -8.07 -1.71
CA THR A 57 -9.60 -6.68 -2.06
C THR A 57 -10.57 -6.06 -1.07
N TYR A 58 -10.21 -4.89 -0.55
CA TYR A 58 -11.07 -4.10 0.33
C TYR A 58 -11.40 -2.77 -0.33
N VAL A 59 -12.69 -2.47 -0.48
CA VAL A 59 -13.12 -1.18 -1.02
C VAL A 59 -13.64 -0.30 0.10
N ARG A 60 -13.08 0.91 0.21
CA ARG A 60 -13.52 1.96 1.12
C ARG A 60 -14.01 3.15 0.32
N GLU A 61 -15.19 3.65 0.68
CA GLU A 61 -15.69 4.92 0.19
C GLU A 61 -15.10 6.05 1.04
N GLY A 62 -14.73 7.19 0.46
CA GLY A 62 -14.24 8.33 1.24
C GLY A 62 -13.19 9.17 0.55
N SER A 63 -12.89 10.32 1.14
CA SER A 63 -11.85 11.25 0.68
C SER A 63 -10.48 10.91 1.27
N GLU A 64 -9.44 11.60 0.80
CA GLU A 64 -8.03 11.45 1.19
C GLU A 64 -7.83 11.48 2.72
N THR A 65 -8.69 12.21 3.44
CA THR A 65 -8.55 12.49 4.88
C THR A 65 -9.47 11.67 5.77
N GLU A 66 -10.45 10.94 5.22
CA GLU A 66 -11.44 10.18 6.00
C GLU A 66 -11.43 8.70 5.62
N THR A 67 -11.16 7.83 6.58
CA THR A 67 -11.43 6.39 6.45
C THR A 67 -12.93 6.17 6.46
N GLY A 68 -13.56 6.17 5.30
CA GLY A 68 -14.96 5.78 5.24
C GLY A 68 -15.13 4.27 5.38
N ALA A 69 -16.39 3.87 5.56
CA ALA A 69 -16.73 2.49 5.86
C ALA A 69 -16.29 1.54 4.75
N ILE A 70 -15.86 0.33 5.13
CA ILE A 70 -15.65 -0.77 4.19
C ILE A 70 -17.00 -1.04 3.51
N ARG A 71 -17.03 -0.92 2.19
CA ARG A 71 -18.23 -1.16 1.36
C ARG A 71 -18.27 -2.57 0.81
N ALA A 72 -17.11 -3.13 0.50
CA ALA A 72 -17.00 -4.49 -0.01
C ALA A 72 -15.69 -5.13 0.46
N GLU A 73 -15.77 -6.43 0.73
CA GLU A 73 -14.64 -7.34 0.83
C GLU A 73 -14.81 -8.37 -0.27
N VAL A 74 -13.80 -8.46 -1.15
CA VAL A 74 -13.89 -9.22 -2.39
C VAL A 74 -12.75 -10.22 -2.46
N ALA A 75 -13.08 -11.48 -2.74
CA ALA A 75 -12.16 -12.61 -2.86
C ALA A 75 -12.56 -13.47 -4.09
N ASP A 76 -12.33 -14.79 -4.04
CA ASP A 76 -12.64 -15.72 -5.14
C ASP A 76 -14.10 -15.59 -5.63
N PHE A 77 -14.27 -15.66 -6.95
CA PHE A 77 -15.57 -15.51 -7.64
C PHE A 77 -16.24 -14.14 -7.39
N ALA A 78 -15.43 -13.09 -7.38
CA ALA A 78 -15.84 -11.71 -7.24
C ALA A 78 -16.86 -11.27 -8.31
N PHE A 79 -17.99 -10.72 -7.87
CA PHE A 79 -18.80 -9.80 -8.66
C PHE A 79 -19.34 -8.71 -7.73
N GLU A 80 -18.80 -7.51 -7.84
CA GLU A 80 -19.26 -6.35 -7.08
C GLU A 80 -19.46 -5.16 -8.01
N THR A 81 -20.50 -4.37 -7.74
CA THR A 81 -20.79 -3.13 -8.47
C THR A 81 -21.04 -2.01 -7.48
N LEU A 82 -20.26 -0.95 -7.61
CA LEU A 82 -20.32 0.21 -6.77
C LEU A 82 -20.82 1.40 -7.61
N PRO A 83 -21.76 2.20 -7.10
CA PRO A 83 -22.23 3.40 -7.80
C PRO A 83 -21.11 4.43 -7.94
N ARG A 84 -21.38 5.56 -8.60
CA ARG A 84 -20.40 6.65 -8.65
C ARG A 84 -20.07 7.14 -7.24
N GLY A 85 -18.78 7.15 -6.91
CA GLY A 85 -18.24 7.69 -5.66
C GLY A 85 -16.72 7.78 -5.71
N THR A 86 -16.12 8.30 -4.64
CA THR A 86 -14.67 8.28 -4.45
C THR A 86 -14.29 7.04 -3.65
N TYR A 87 -13.47 6.18 -4.23
CA TYR A 87 -13.08 4.91 -3.64
C TYR A 87 -11.58 4.79 -3.49
N THR A 88 -11.16 4.25 -2.35
CA THR A 88 -9.85 3.62 -2.17
C THR A 88 -10.03 2.11 -2.21
N ILE A 89 -9.46 1.47 -3.22
CA ILE A 89 -9.48 0.04 -3.45
C ILE A 89 -8.12 -0.51 -3.01
N GLU A 90 -8.09 -1.20 -1.89
CA GLU A 90 -6.90 -1.85 -1.34
C GLU A 90 -6.76 -3.25 -1.93
N LEU A 91 -5.62 -3.53 -2.56
CA LEU A 91 -5.32 -4.79 -3.25
C LEU A 91 -4.16 -5.49 -2.55
N ASN A 92 -4.41 -6.67 -1.98
CA ASN A 92 -3.41 -7.47 -1.28
C ASN A 92 -2.68 -8.43 -2.23
N ALA A 93 -1.89 -7.85 -3.14
CA ALA A 93 -1.02 -8.57 -4.07
C ALA A 93 0.33 -8.94 -3.43
N THR A 94 1.34 -9.32 -4.22
CA THR A 94 2.72 -9.51 -3.73
C THR A 94 3.40 -8.21 -3.32
N VAL A 95 2.85 -7.08 -3.76
CA VAL A 95 3.16 -5.71 -3.31
C VAL A 95 1.85 -5.13 -2.79
N LYS A 96 1.91 -4.28 -1.76
CA LYS A 96 0.69 -3.63 -1.25
C LYS A 96 0.28 -2.56 -2.25
N LEU A 97 -0.92 -2.68 -2.82
CA LEU A 97 -1.41 -1.78 -3.85
C LEU A 97 -2.68 -1.08 -3.40
N TYR A 98 -2.85 0.15 -3.85
CA TYR A 98 -4.04 0.95 -3.66
C TYR A 98 -4.41 1.61 -4.98
N LEU A 99 -5.69 1.53 -5.36
CA LEU A 99 -6.25 2.34 -6.43
C LEU A 99 -7.14 3.40 -5.80
N ARG A 100 -6.97 4.66 -6.18
CA ARG A 100 -7.90 5.74 -5.86
C ARG A 100 -8.59 6.19 -7.13
N VAL A 101 -9.92 6.19 -7.10
CA VAL A 101 -10.76 6.51 -8.26
C VAL A 101 -11.98 7.31 -7.84
N GLU A 102 -12.51 8.12 -8.76
CA GLU A 102 -13.80 8.79 -8.62
C GLU A 102 -14.73 8.41 -9.78
N ALA A 103 -15.36 7.24 -9.67
CA ALA A 103 -16.18 6.65 -10.73
C ALA A 103 -17.10 5.55 -10.19
N PRO A 104 -18.11 5.10 -10.95
CA PRO A 104 -18.67 3.77 -10.80
C PRO A 104 -17.57 2.73 -10.96
N VAL A 105 -17.59 1.68 -10.13
CA VAL A 105 -16.59 0.61 -10.15
C VAL A 105 -17.27 -0.73 -10.28
N GLN A 106 -16.79 -1.56 -11.19
CA GLN A 106 -17.18 -2.95 -11.28
C GLN A 106 -15.95 -3.83 -11.02
N ILE A 107 -16.05 -4.75 -10.05
CA ILE A 107 -14.99 -5.70 -9.73
C ILE A 107 -15.47 -7.08 -10.13
N THR A 108 -14.72 -7.76 -10.99
CA THR A 108 -15.06 -9.12 -11.45
C THR A 108 -13.85 -10.05 -11.41
N THR A 109 -14.11 -11.34 -11.23
CA THR A 109 -13.12 -12.38 -11.53
C THR A 109 -13.27 -12.84 -12.97
N ASP A 110 -12.17 -12.82 -13.72
CA ASP A 110 -12.11 -13.44 -15.04
C ASP A 110 -11.84 -14.95 -14.85
N LEU A 111 -12.85 -15.77 -15.15
CA LEU A 111 -12.76 -17.22 -15.01
C LEU A 111 -11.90 -17.89 -16.08
N GLU A 112 -11.65 -17.24 -17.22
CA GLU A 112 -10.81 -17.78 -18.29
C GLU A 112 -9.33 -17.57 -17.99
N THR A 113 -8.97 -16.36 -17.53
CA THR A 113 -7.57 -16.03 -17.21
C THR A 113 -7.20 -16.32 -15.75
N GLY A 114 -8.19 -16.43 -14.86
CA GLY A 114 -7.99 -16.49 -13.41
C GLY A 114 -7.63 -15.14 -12.78
N GLY A 115 -7.72 -14.06 -13.56
CA GLY A 115 -7.42 -12.69 -13.15
C GLY A 115 -8.57 -12.00 -12.43
N MET A 116 -8.30 -10.79 -11.94
CA MET A 116 -9.32 -9.90 -11.38
C MET A 116 -9.35 -8.63 -12.21
N ASP A 117 -10.54 -8.21 -12.64
CA ASP A 117 -10.75 -6.98 -13.40
C ASP A 117 -11.46 -5.93 -12.56
N ILE A 118 -10.95 -4.70 -12.62
CA ILE A 118 -11.53 -3.52 -11.99
C ILE A 118 -11.87 -2.54 -13.12
N GLY A 119 -13.14 -2.54 -13.53
CA GLY A 119 -13.66 -1.77 -14.65
C GLY A 119 -14.37 -0.48 -14.25
N PHE A 120 -14.38 0.47 -15.18
CA PHE A 120 -15.05 1.76 -15.10
C PHE A 120 -15.90 1.99 -16.36
N ASP A 121 -17.01 2.73 -16.24
CA ASP A 121 -17.92 2.99 -17.38
C ASP A 121 -17.26 3.77 -18.53
N GLU A 122 -16.23 4.55 -18.22
CA GLU A 122 -15.48 5.37 -19.17
C GLU A 122 -14.00 5.46 -18.76
N PRO A 123 -13.08 5.81 -19.67
CA PRO A 123 -11.68 6.06 -19.32
C PRO A 123 -11.58 7.07 -18.17
N THR A 124 -11.12 6.59 -17.02
CA THR A 124 -11.13 7.27 -15.72
C THR A 124 -9.69 7.49 -15.25
N GLU A 125 -9.47 8.58 -14.53
CA GLU A 125 -8.19 8.78 -13.84
C GLU A 125 -8.10 7.85 -12.63
N VAL A 126 -7.07 7.01 -12.62
CA VAL A 126 -6.77 6.06 -11.56
C VAL A 126 -5.42 6.42 -10.98
N VAL A 127 -5.40 6.77 -9.69
CA VAL A 127 -4.15 6.94 -8.95
C VAL A 127 -3.77 5.59 -8.35
N VAL A 128 -2.61 5.09 -8.71
CA VAL A 128 -2.04 3.81 -8.28
C VAL A 128 -0.95 4.09 -7.25
N GLY A 129 -1.20 3.73 -6.00
CA GLY A 129 -0.24 3.79 -4.91
C GLY A 129 0.32 2.41 -4.59
N ALA A 130 1.61 2.33 -4.30
CA ALA A 130 2.28 1.08 -3.96
C ALA A 130 3.14 1.22 -2.70
N ARG A 131 3.19 0.15 -1.91
CA ARG A 131 4.09 0.01 -0.76
C ARG A 131 4.68 -1.39 -0.71
N SER A 132 5.95 -1.51 -0.34
CA SER A 132 6.53 -2.82 -0.04
C SER A 132 5.89 -3.46 1.21
N TYR A 133 5.77 -4.79 1.23
CA TYR A 133 5.50 -5.55 2.45
C TYR A 133 6.73 -5.72 3.35
N HIS A 134 7.86 -5.17 2.91
CA HIS A 134 9.12 -5.27 3.60
C HIS A 134 9.02 -4.94 5.08
N ASN A 135 9.61 -5.82 5.87
CA ASN A 135 9.56 -5.77 7.31
C ASN A 135 10.92 -6.12 7.92
N GLN A 136 12.00 -5.51 7.44
CA GLN A 136 13.32 -5.60 8.09
C GLN A 136 13.59 -4.32 8.91
N PRO A 137 14.49 -4.39 9.91
CA PRO A 137 14.85 -3.24 10.72
C PRO A 137 15.27 -2.03 9.88
N ALA A 138 14.71 -0.86 10.18
CA ALA A 138 15.05 0.41 9.51
C ALA A 138 16.47 0.92 9.87
N GLY A 139 17.15 0.27 10.82
CA GLY A 139 18.51 0.56 11.21
C GLY A 139 18.88 -0.14 12.52
N THR A 140 20.03 0.23 13.07
CA THR A 140 20.57 -0.32 14.31
C THR A 140 20.68 0.78 15.37
N VAL A 141 20.21 0.47 16.57
CA VAL A 141 20.42 1.25 17.79
C VAL A 141 21.45 0.51 18.64
N THR A 142 22.47 1.22 19.12
CA THR A 142 23.45 0.66 20.06
C THR A 142 23.14 1.16 21.47
N THR A 143 23.25 0.29 22.48
CA THR A 143 23.03 0.67 23.88
C THR A 143 23.99 -0.07 24.83
N PRO A 144 24.46 0.56 25.92
CA PRO A 144 25.03 -0.15 27.06
C PRO A 144 23.95 -0.90 27.84
N ASP A 145 24.36 -1.65 28.86
CA ASP A 145 23.48 -2.43 29.75
C ASP A 145 22.82 -1.59 30.86
N ASP A 146 23.11 -0.28 30.92
CA ASP A 146 22.41 0.64 31.82
C ASP A 146 20.91 0.69 31.50
N PRO A 147 20.02 0.46 32.50
CA PRO A 147 18.59 0.42 32.27
C PRO A 147 18.01 1.70 31.63
N ALA A 148 18.56 2.88 31.93
CA ALA A 148 18.05 4.13 31.36
C ALA A 148 18.38 4.23 29.86
N ASP A 149 19.57 3.79 29.46
CA ASP A 149 19.95 3.76 28.05
C ASP A 149 19.18 2.70 27.27
N VAL A 150 18.94 1.52 27.86
CA VAL A 150 18.07 0.49 27.25
C VAL A 150 16.66 1.03 27.01
N MET A 151 16.08 1.76 27.97
CA MET A 151 14.76 2.39 27.80
C MET A 151 14.76 3.44 26.67
N ARG A 152 15.84 4.21 26.54
CA ARG A 152 16.00 5.17 25.42
C ARG A 152 16.12 4.47 24.08
N ALA A 153 16.83 3.33 24.02
CA ALA A 153 16.91 2.52 22.81
C ALA A 153 15.53 1.95 22.40
N VAL A 154 14.77 1.42 23.36
CA VAL A 154 13.40 0.92 23.12
C VAL A 154 12.45 2.03 22.65
N SER A 155 12.67 3.27 23.09
CA SER A 155 11.85 4.42 22.67
C SER A 155 11.95 4.71 21.16
N ALA A 156 13.02 4.25 20.49
CA ALA A 156 13.18 4.36 19.04
C ALA A 156 12.26 3.38 18.26
N PHE A 157 11.61 2.42 18.90
CA PHE A 157 10.81 1.40 18.21
C PHE A 157 9.58 1.97 17.51
N GLY A 158 9.11 3.15 17.93
CA GLY A 158 8.04 3.89 17.26
C GLY A 158 8.36 4.28 15.82
N SER A 159 9.65 4.39 15.45
CA SER A 159 10.10 4.69 14.07
C SER A 159 9.68 3.63 13.04
N ALA A 160 9.35 2.41 13.50
CA ALA A 160 8.91 1.34 12.61
C ALA A 160 7.44 1.48 12.18
N LEU A 161 6.65 2.35 12.83
CA LEU A 161 5.25 2.56 12.48
C LEU A 161 5.14 3.28 11.13
N LYS A 162 4.25 2.80 10.27
CA LYS A 162 3.95 3.45 8.98
C LYS A 162 2.98 4.62 9.12
N THR A 163 2.21 4.65 10.20
CA THR A 163 1.28 5.73 10.55
C THR A 163 1.16 5.83 12.07
N THR A 164 0.81 7.02 12.57
CA THR A 164 0.59 7.30 13.99
C THR A 164 -0.89 7.22 14.38
N ASN A 165 -1.82 7.05 13.44
CA ASN A 165 -3.25 6.90 13.73
C ASN A 165 -3.59 5.47 14.24
N ALA A 166 -4.88 5.18 14.46
CA ALA A 166 -5.34 3.88 14.97
C ALA A 166 -5.09 2.70 14.01
N GLU A 167 -4.95 2.97 12.71
CA GLU A 167 -4.66 1.97 11.68
C GLU A 167 -3.30 1.30 11.89
N ARG A 168 -2.39 1.90 12.67
CA ARG A 168 -1.11 1.28 13.06
C ARG A 168 -1.26 -0.10 13.73
N SER A 169 -2.47 -0.43 14.21
CA SER A 169 -2.80 -1.75 14.73
C SER A 169 -2.80 -2.85 13.67
N TYR A 170 -2.96 -2.52 12.38
CA TYR A 170 -2.92 -3.49 11.28
C TYR A 170 -1.50 -4.05 11.06
N PRO A 171 -1.36 -5.36 10.78
CA PRO A 171 -0.05 -6.01 10.63
C PRO A 171 0.90 -5.34 9.62
N THR A 172 0.34 -4.82 8.54
CA THR A 172 1.13 -4.21 7.46
C THR A 172 1.57 -2.77 7.75
N LEU A 173 1.08 -2.18 8.87
CA LEU A 173 1.36 -0.80 9.29
C LEU A 173 2.23 -0.70 10.54
N ARG A 174 2.59 -1.85 11.14
CA ARG A 174 3.58 -1.97 12.21
C ARG A 174 4.85 -2.64 11.66
N GLY A 175 5.80 -1.83 11.21
CA GLY A 175 7.06 -2.33 10.67
C GLY A 175 7.91 -3.04 11.74
N HIS A 176 9.06 -3.54 11.30
CA HIS A 176 10.00 -4.22 12.17
C HIS A 176 10.80 -3.19 12.95
N PRO A 177 10.83 -3.26 14.29
CA PRO A 177 11.64 -2.37 15.10
C PRO A 177 13.12 -2.39 14.68
N PRO A 178 13.88 -1.31 14.96
CA PRO A 178 15.32 -1.31 14.79
C PRO A 178 16.01 -2.48 15.49
N THR A 179 17.14 -2.92 14.94
CA THR A 179 18.01 -3.88 15.62
C THR A 179 18.62 -3.20 16.84
N VAL A 180 18.70 -3.91 17.97
CA VAL A 180 19.41 -3.43 19.16
C VAL A 180 20.70 -4.22 19.31
N GLU A 181 21.82 -3.51 19.39
CA GLU A 181 23.14 -4.09 19.65
C GLU A 181 23.71 -3.56 20.97
N CYS A 182 24.43 -4.43 21.69
CA CYS A 182 25.15 -4.03 22.90
C CYS A 182 26.42 -3.27 22.50
N GLY A 183 26.70 -2.17 23.17
CA GLY A 183 27.93 -1.39 22.99
C GLY A 183 28.27 -0.54 24.21
N GLU A 184 29.30 0.27 24.11
CA GLU A 184 29.79 1.08 25.23
C GLU A 184 28.97 2.36 25.47
N GLU A 185 28.25 2.84 24.44
CA GLU A 185 27.52 4.10 24.47
C GLU A 185 26.16 3.98 23.75
N LEU A 186 25.18 4.76 24.20
CA LEU A 186 23.90 4.86 23.53
C LEU A 186 24.04 5.63 22.21
N ARG A 187 23.63 5.01 21.10
CA ARG A 187 23.58 5.63 19.77
C ARG A 187 22.25 5.31 19.09
N VAL A 188 21.42 6.33 18.94
CA VAL A 188 20.16 6.26 18.18
C VAL A 188 20.33 7.11 16.92
N PRO A 189 20.33 6.50 15.71
CA PRO A 189 20.34 7.25 14.45
C PRO A 189 19.17 8.24 14.37
N GLU A 190 19.39 9.42 13.79
CA GLU A 190 18.37 10.48 13.70
C GLU A 190 17.08 10.03 13.00
N HIS A 191 17.20 9.21 11.96
CA HIS A 191 16.04 8.67 11.22
C HIS A 191 15.23 7.62 12.01
N LEU A 192 15.74 7.16 13.15
CA LEU A 192 15.04 6.26 14.08
C LEU A 192 14.49 6.98 15.30
N ALA A 193 14.62 8.31 15.37
CA ALA A 193 13.96 9.09 16.39
C ALA A 193 12.44 8.84 16.32
N PRO A 194 11.78 8.67 17.48
CA PRO A 194 10.33 8.51 17.49
C PRO A 194 9.65 9.75 16.85
N PRO A 195 8.53 9.54 16.12
CA PRO A 195 7.76 10.63 15.51
C PRO A 195 7.08 11.55 16.53
#